data_AF-A0A920H207-F1
#
_entry.id   AF-A0A920H207-F1
#
_cell.length_a   1.000
_cell.length_b   1.000
_cell.length_c   1.000
_cell.angle_alpha   90.00
_cell.angle_beta   90.00
_cell.angle_gamma   90.00
#
_symmetry.space_group_name_H-M   'P 1'
#
loop_
_entity.id
_entity.type
_entity.pdbx_description
1 polymer ?
#
loop_
_entity_poly.entity_id
_entity_poly.type
_entity_poly.pdbx_seq_one_letter_code
_entity_poly.pdbx_strand_id
1 'polypeptide(L)'
;METLSIISRADSYGRGLAEATAAAFEDAGGVVNTIVYHDQNATEFSSEVTQVGKNSSDAIVGILFPSTGCGVLQAAFEQGTIETPWYLLMVFVVQI
;
A
#
# COMPACT_ATOMS: atom_id res chain seq x y z
N MET A 1 9.60 -13.71 -11.57
CA MET A 1 8.20 -13.72 -11.12
C MET A 1 8.02 -12.41 -10.41
N GLU A 2 7.12 -11.57 -10.88
CA GLU A 2 6.97 -10.21 -10.34
C GLU A 2 6.39 -10.26 -8.93
N THR A 3 6.89 -9.40 -8.06
CA THR A 3 6.56 -9.36 -6.64
C THR A 3 5.94 -8.02 -6.26
N LEU A 4 4.94 -8.09 -5.39
CA LEU A 4 4.17 -6.92 -4.97
C LEU A 4 4.09 -6.86 -3.44
N SER A 5 4.24 -5.66 -2.88
CA SER A 5 3.84 -5.37 -1.50
C SER A 5 2.69 -4.37 -1.50
N ILE A 6 1.77 -4.49 -0.54
CA ILE A 6 0.57 -3.66 -0.48
C ILE A 6 0.53 -2.92 0.85
N ILE A 7 0.26 -1.62 0.84
CA ILE A 7 -0.14 -0.85 2.02
C ILE A 7 -1.60 -0.41 1.88
N SER A 8 -2.40 -0.63 2.91
CA SER A 8 -3.83 -0.29 2.90
C SER A 8 -4.34 0.15 4.27
N ARG A 9 -5.51 0.78 4.32
CA ARG A 9 -6.20 1.11 5.57
C ARG A 9 -6.80 -0.13 6.22
N ALA A 10 -6.76 -0.21 7.54
CA ALA A 10 -7.21 -1.36 8.33
C ALA A 10 -8.74 -1.51 8.46
N ASP A 11 -9.56 -0.83 7.65
CA ASP A 11 -11.02 -0.95 7.65
C ASP A 11 -11.51 -1.99 6.63
N SER A 12 -12.80 -2.34 6.67
CA SER A 12 -13.38 -3.35 5.79
C SER A 12 -13.18 -3.02 4.31
N TYR A 13 -13.27 -1.73 3.97
CA TYR A 13 -13.05 -1.25 2.61
C TYR A 13 -11.60 -1.43 2.15
N GLY A 14 -10.63 -0.93 2.92
CA GLY A 14 -9.21 -1.07 2.61
C GLY A 14 -8.74 -2.53 2.58
N ARG A 15 -9.25 -3.37 3.48
CA ARG A 15 -8.97 -4.82 3.49
C ARG A 15 -9.52 -5.52 2.26
N GLY A 16 -10.80 -5.31 1.94
CA GLY A 16 -11.43 -5.95 0.80
C GLY A 16 -10.74 -5.61 -0.52
N LEU A 17 -10.33 -4.35 -0.69
CA LEU A 17 -9.61 -3.93 -1.90
C LEU A 17 -8.16 -4.44 -1.94
N ALA A 18 -7.48 -4.53 -0.80
CA ALA A 18 -6.14 -5.13 -0.72
C ALA A 18 -6.16 -6.62 -1.06
N GLU A 19 -7.11 -7.37 -0.50
CA GLU A 19 -7.29 -8.80 -0.77
C GLU A 19 -7.68 -9.05 -2.23
N ALA A 20 -8.59 -8.24 -2.79
CA ALA A 20 -8.97 -8.34 -4.20
C ALA A 20 -7.79 -8.04 -5.15
N THR A 21 -6.96 -7.05 -4.80
CA THR A 21 -5.75 -6.71 -5.57
C THR A 21 -4.72 -7.83 -5.49
N ALA A 22 -4.51 -8.40 -4.29
CA ALA A 22 -3.60 -9.52 -4.09
C ALA A 22 -4.02 -10.75 -4.91
N ALA A 23 -5.30 -11.14 -4.81
CA ALA A 23 -5.85 -12.27 -5.55
C ALA A 23 -5.69 -12.09 -7.07
N ALA A 24 -6.03 -10.90 -7.59
CA ALA A 24 -5.90 -10.62 -9.02
C ALA A 24 -4.45 -10.65 -9.50
N PHE A 25 -3.49 -10.21 -8.68
CA PHE A 25 -2.07 -10.24 -9.02
C PHE A 25 -1.50 -11.66 -9.00
N GLU A 26 -1.89 -12.47 -8.01
CA GLU A 26 -1.49 -13.87 -7.91
C GLU A 26 -2.10 -14.74 -9.02
N ASP A 27 -3.38 -14.52 -9.37
CA ASP A 27 -4.04 -15.17 -10.51
C ASP A 27 -3.36 -14.84 -11.84
N ALA A 28 -2.76 -13.65 -11.96
CA ALA A 28 -1.96 -13.25 -13.11
C ALA A 28 -0.52 -13.83 -13.11
N GLY A 29 -0.16 -14.60 -12.08
CA GLY A 29 1.15 -15.26 -11.95
C GLY A 29 2.21 -14.49 -11.17
N GLY A 30 1.82 -13.42 -10.46
CA GLY A 30 2.68 -12.68 -9.53
C GLY A 30 2.70 -13.27 -8.11
N VAL A 31 3.46 -12.65 -7.20
CA VAL A 31 3.50 -13.00 -5.77
C VAL A 31 3.32 -11.77 -4.91
N VAL A 32 2.42 -11.86 -3.93
CA VAL A 32 2.32 -10.82 -2.88
C VAL A 32 3.24 -11.16 -1.72
N ASN A 33 4.26 -10.33 -1.49
CA ASN A 33 5.22 -10.52 -0.41
C ASN A 33 4.63 -10.17 0.95
N THR A 34 3.88 -9.07 1.03
CA THR A 34 3.22 -8.64 2.27
C THR A 34 2.06 -7.69 1.98
N ILE A 35 1.10 -7.69 2.91
CA ILE A 35 0.05 -6.69 3.01
C ILE A 35 0.17 -6.04 4.38
N VAL A 36 0.41 -4.74 4.41
CA VAL A 36 0.56 -3.95 5.62
C VAL A 36 -0.65 -3.05 5.77
N TYR A 37 -1.21 -3.05 6.98
CA TYR A 37 -2.38 -2.23 7.29
C TYR A 37 -2.01 -1.10 8.25
N HIS A 38 -2.49 0.10 7.96
CA HIS A 38 -2.39 1.26 8.85
C HIS A 38 -3.74 1.57 9.51
N ASP A 39 -3.71 2.19 10.69
CA ASP A 39 -4.92 2.63 11.40
C ASP A 39 -5.67 3.71 10.59
N GLN A 40 -6.99 3.79 10.75
CA GLN A 40 -7.82 4.80 10.08
C GLN A 40 -7.44 6.23 10.46
N ASN A 41 -6.97 6.43 11.69
CA ASN A 41 -6.60 7.72 12.26
C ASN A 41 -5.07 7.89 12.33
N ALA A 42 -4.29 7.03 11.66
CA ALA A 42 -2.84 7.16 11.61
C ALA A 42 -2.44 8.51 11.00
N THR A 43 -1.55 9.22 11.68
CA THR A 43 -0.92 10.45 11.19
C THR A 43 0.53 10.26 10.78
N GLU A 44 1.13 9.14 11.17
CA GLU A 44 2.51 8.75 10.90
C GLU A 44 2.51 7.36 10.26
N PHE A 45 3.37 7.14 9.25
CA PHE A 45 3.36 5.92 8.42
C PHE A 45 4.73 5.25 8.29
N SER A 46 5.70 5.67 9.09
CA SER A 46 7.09 5.26 8.94
C SER A 46 7.28 3.74 9.11
N SER A 47 6.61 3.15 10.11
CA SER A 47 6.66 1.72 10.41
C SER A 47 6.08 0.88 9.26
N GLU A 48 4.97 1.32 8.70
CA GLU A 48 4.28 0.64 7.61
C GLU A 48 5.09 0.70 6.32
N VAL A 49 5.65 1.87 6.01
CA VAL A 49 6.56 2.06 4.86
C VAL A 49 7.78 1.16 4.99
N THR A 50 8.41 1.09 6.17
CA THR A 50 9.52 0.17 6.40
C THR A 50 9.10 -1.28 6.16
N GLN A 51 7.90 -1.68 6.59
CA GLN A 51 7.41 -3.05 6.39
C GLN A 51 7.17 -3.41 4.92
N VAL A 52 6.57 -2.52 4.12
CA VAL A 52 6.40 -2.79 2.68
C VAL A 52 7.71 -2.70 1.89
N GLY A 53 8.67 -1.88 2.35
CA GLY A 53 9.99 -1.78 1.72
C GLY A 53 10.94 -2.94 2.03
N LYS A 54 10.74 -3.66 3.14
CA LYS A 54 11.65 -4.73 3.62
C LYS A 54 11.83 -5.89 2.64
N ASN A 55 10.82 -6.20 1.84
CA ASN A 55 10.84 -7.39 0.99
C ASN A 55 11.40 -7.13 -0.42
N SER A 56 11.89 -5.91 -0.69
CA SER A 56 12.42 -5.51 -2.00
C SER A 56 11.50 -5.92 -3.16
N SER A 57 10.19 -5.72 -2.99
CA SER A 57 9.22 -6.01 -4.04
C SER A 57 9.49 -5.20 -5.30
N ASP A 58 9.18 -5.77 -6.46
CA ASP A 58 9.30 -5.08 -7.76
C ASP A 58 8.38 -3.86 -7.85
N ALA A 59 7.27 -3.88 -7.10
CA ALA A 59 6.39 -2.73 -6.92
C ALA A 59 5.74 -2.68 -5.53
N ILE A 60 5.27 -1.48 -5.16
CA ILE A 60 4.44 -1.25 -3.98
C ILE A 60 3.10 -0.65 -4.43
N VAL A 61 1.99 -1.23 -3.99
CA VAL A 61 0.65 -0.69 -4.21
C VAL A 61 0.16 -0.02 -2.93
N GLY A 62 -0.22 1.25 -3.03
CA GLY A 62 -0.84 2.01 -1.96
C GLY A 62 -2.35 2.16 -2.19
N ILE A 63 -3.16 1.49 -1.38
CA ILE A 63 -4.61 1.69 -1.32
C ILE A 63 -4.90 2.69 -0.21
N LEU A 64 -4.94 3.96 -0.59
CA LEU A 64 -4.89 5.07 0.35
C LEU A 64 -6.04 6.05 0.10
N PHE A 65 -6.31 6.85 1.12
CA PHE A 65 -7.21 7.98 1.01
C PHE A 65 -6.40 9.25 0.77
N PRO A 66 -6.97 10.30 0.15
CA PRO A 66 -6.25 11.56 -0.06
C PRO A 66 -5.64 12.14 1.23
N SER A 67 -6.28 11.90 2.38
CA SER A 67 -5.80 12.35 3.69
C SER A 67 -4.57 11.58 4.20
N THR A 68 -4.35 10.33 3.76
CA THR A 68 -3.22 9.50 4.22
C THR A 68 -2.14 9.34 3.15
N GLY A 69 -2.49 9.52 1.87
CA GLY A 69 -1.58 9.35 0.74
C GLY A 69 -0.30 10.17 0.84
N CYS A 70 -0.42 11.46 1.18
CA CYS A 70 0.75 12.33 1.33
C CYS A 70 1.70 11.87 2.44
N GLY A 71 1.16 11.44 3.59
CA GLY A 71 1.98 10.99 4.72
C GLY A 71 2.76 9.72 4.41
N VAL A 72 2.13 8.77 3.71
CA VAL A 72 2.80 7.54 3.26
C VAL A 72 3.91 7.85 2.27
N LEU A 73 3.65 8.69 1.26
CA LEU A 73 4.66 9.05 0.25
C LEU A 73 5.81 9.86 0.85
N GLN A 74 5.54 10.74 1.81
CA GLN A 74 6.59 11.46 2.53
C GLN A 74 7.51 10.48 3.27
N ALA A 75 6.94 9.53 4.03
CA ALA A 75 7.72 8.51 4.72
C ALA A 75 8.51 7.62 3.73
N ALA A 76 7.92 7.28 2.57
CA ALA A 76 8.61 6.53 1.51
C ALA A 76 9.78 7.30 0.90
N PHE A 77 9.64 8.61 0.72
CA PHE A 77 10.71 9.48 0.26
C PHE A 77 11.84 9.57 1.28
N GLU A 78 11.52 9.82 2.55
CA GLU A 78 12.51 9.93 3.65
C GLU A 78 13.29 8.62 3.87
N GLN A 79 12.68 7.47 3.61
CA GLN A 79 13.29 6.14 3.75
C GLN A 79 13.93 5.62 2.45
N GLY A 80 13.87 6.36 1.35
CA GLY A 80 14.40 5.94 0.05
C GLY A 80 13.60 4.85 -0.66
N THR A 81 12.45 4.43 -0.12
CA THR A 81 11.56 3.42 -0.74
C THR A 81 10.85 3.96 -2.00
N ILE A 82 10.94 5.27 -2.26
CA ILE A 82 10.40 5.89 -3.49
C ILE A 82 11.11 5.42 -4.78
N GLU A 83 12.31 4.83 -4.66
CA GLU A 83 13.02 4.22 -5.80
C GLU A 83 12.30 2.96 -6.34
N THR A 84 11.53 2.28 -5.48
CA THR A 84 10.62 1.20 -5.90
C THR A 84 9.39 1.82 -6.54
N PRO A 85 8.89 1.31 -7.69
CA PRO A 85 7.65 1.79 -8.30
C PRO A 85 6.46 1.77 -7.34
N TRP A 86 5.83 2.93 -7.12
CA TRP A 86 4.59 3.07 -6.34
C TRP A 86 3.37 3.23 -7.25
N TYR A 87 2.38 2.34 -7.10
CA TYR A 87 1.07 2.45 -7.73
C TYR A 87 0.03 2.84 -6.70
N LEU A 88 -0.51 4.05 -6.82
CA LEU A 88 -1.46 4.60 -5.85
C LEU A 88 -2.88 4.45 -6.35
N LEU A 89 -3.66 3.63 -5.64
CA LEU A 89 -5.10 3.58 -5.79
C LEU A 89 -5.72 4.51 -4.74
N MET A 90 -5.85 5.78 -5.11
CA MET A 90 -6.48 6.78 -4.25
C MET A 90 -7.99 6.69 -4.36
N VAL A 91 -8.61 6.32 -3.23
CA VAL A 91 -10.07 6.18 -3.18
C VAL A 91 -10.69 7.48 -2.71
N PHE A 92 -11.45 8.10 -3.61
CA PHE A 92 -12.33 9.19 -3.30
C PHE A 92 -13.69 8.63 -2.94
N VAL A 93 -13.99 8.53 -1.64
CA VAL A 93 -15.37 8.36 -1.22
C VAL A 93 -16.04 9.71 -1.43
N VAL A 94 -16.88 9.82 -2.46
CA VAL A 94 -17.85 10.90 -2.54
C VAL A 94 -18.72 10.73 -1.30
N GLN A 95 -18.57 11.62 -0.33
CA GLN A 95 -19.49 11.71 0.80
C GLN A 95 -20.84 12.13 0.19
N ILE A 96 -21.72 11.16 -0.08
CA ILE A 96 -23.10 11.41 -0.47
C ILE A 96 -23.94 11.42 0.80
#